data_AF-A0A7V2JG10-F1
#
_entry.id   AF-A0A7V2JG10-F1
#
_cell.length_a   1.000
_cell.length_b   1.000
_cell.length_c   1.000
_cell.angle_alpha   90.00
_cell.angle_beta   90.00
_cell.angle_gamma   90.00
#
_symmetry.space_group_name_H-M   'P 1'
#
loop_
_entity.id
_entity.type
_entity.pdbx_description
1 polymer ?
#
loop_
_entity_poly.entity_id
_entity_poly.type
_entity_poly.pdbx_seq_one_letter_code
_entity_poly.pdbx_strand_id
1 'polypeptide(L)'
;MDMVVFNGELLVMRDAAQKRLIQIFNSNKKLPVSLKNKIVFYAGPSRTPPNFVIGSIGPTTSARMDKYLDFLYSNGVIATVGKGPRTKKAIELTKKYKKTYFITLSGAAALLSKMIIDYEV
;
A
#
# COMPACT_ATOMS: atom_id res chain seq x y z
N MET A 1 1.86 -15.97 14.23
CA MET A 1 1.91 -14.91 13.20
C MET A 1 2.78 -15.46 12.10
N ASP A 2 2.23 -15.66 10.92
CA ASP A 2 2.97 -16.29 9.84
C ASP A 2 3.90 -15.27 9.20
N MET A 3 5.12 -15.71 8.90
CA MET A 3 6.11 -14.90 8.21
C MET A 3 6.12 -15.27 6.73
N VAL A 4 6.18 -14.24 5.88
CA VAL A 4 6.28 -14.41 4.43
C VAL A 4 7.42 -13.55 3.90
N VAL A 5 8.16 -14.10 2.95
CA VAL A 5 9.07 -13.33 2.11
C VAL A 5 8.36 -13.08 0.79
N PHE A 6 8.23 -11.81 0.42
CA PHE A 6 7.52 -11.41 -0.79
C PHE A 6 8.51 -11.01 -1.87
N ASN A 7 8.35 -11.59 -3.07
CA ASN A 7 9.05 -11.19 -4.28
C ASN A 7 7.97 -10.85 -5.33
N GLY A 8 8.00 -9.63 -5.85
CA GLY A 8 7.03 -9.16 -6.84
C GLY A 8 6.78 -7.66 -6.75
N GLU A 9 5.72 -7.22 -7.40
CA GLU A 9 5.38 -5.80 -7.53
C GLU A 9 4.45 -5.33 -6.39
N LEU A 10 4.72 -4.13 -5.87
CA LEU A 10 3.88 -3.44 -4.90
C LEU A 10 3.45 -2.08 -5.46
N LEU A 11 2.15 -1.79 -5.39
CA LEU A 11 1.64 -0.46 -5.70
C LEU A 11 1.79 0.44 -4.47
N VAL A 12 2.68 1.42 -4.52
CA VAL A 12 2.97 2.31 -3.39
C VAL A 12 1.98 3.47 -3.36
N MET A 13 1.19 3.57 -2.29
CA MET A 13 0.33 4.75 -2.08
C MET A 13 -0.12 4.93 -0.63
N ARG A 14 -0.36 6.18 -0.25
CA ARG A 14 -0.85 6.62 1.07
C ARG A 14 -2.08 7.52 0.95
N ASP A 15 -2.36 8.33 1.97
CA ASP A 15 -3.61 9.08 2.14
C ASP A 15 -4.02 9.91 0.90
N ALA A 16 -3.11 10.73 0.38
CA ALA A 16 -3.41 11.68 -0.68
C ALA A 16 -3.72 10.98 -2.01
N ALA A 17 -2.95 9.95 -2.36
CA ALA A 17 -3.16 9.15 -3.55
C ALA A 17 -4.50 8.40 -3.50
N GLN A 18 -4.83 7.76 -2.37
CA GLN A 18 -6.09 7.04 -2.21
C GLN A 18 -7.30 7.99 -2.25
N LYS A 19 -7.20 9.17 -1.61
CA LYS A 19 -8.22 10.21 -1.72
C LYS A 19 -8.43 10.65 -3.17
N ARG A 20 -7.34 10.89 -3.91
CA ARG A 20 -7.39 11.30 -5.32
C ARG A 20 -8.00 10.24 -6.22
N LEU A 21 -7.65 8.96 -6.02
CA LEU A 21 -8.25 7.85 -6.78
C LEU A 21 -9.77 7.79 -6.60
N ILE A 22 -10.27 7.94 -5.37
CA ILE A 22 -11.71 7.97 -5.08
C ILE A 22 -12.37 9.19 -5.73
N GLN A 23 -11.74 10.37 -5.69
CA GLN A 23 -12.28 11.56 -6.36
C GLN A 23 -12.39 11.37 -7.88
N ILE A 24 -11.38 10.77 -8.51
CA ILE A 24 -11.38 10.43 -9.95
C ILE A 24 -12.50 9.43 -10.24
N PHE A 25 -12.61 8.37 -9.44
CA PHE A 25 -13.63 7.34 -9.58
C PHE A 25 -15.05 7.92 -9.47
N ASN A 26 -15.30 8.74 -8.44
CA ASN A 26 -16.60 9.38 -8.22
C ASN A 26 -16.94 10.41 -9.31
N SER A 27 -15.94 10.90 -10.04
CA SER A 27 -16.14 11.78 -11.21
C SER A 27 -16.41 10.98 -12.50
N ASN A 28 -16.66 9.67 -12.41
CA ASN A 28 -16.79 8.74 -13.54
C ASN A 28 -15.60 8.79 -14.53
N LYS A 29 -14.41 9.15 -14.03
CA LYS A 29 -13.18 9.19 -14.83
C LYS A 29 -12.42 7.88 -14.68
N LYS A 30 -11.70 7.49 -15.74
CA LYS A 30 -10.81 6.33 -15.72
C LYS A 30 -9.71 6.53 -14.68
N LEU A 31 -9.46 5.51 -13.86
CA LEU A 31 -8.34 5.53 -12.93
C LEU A 31 -7.01 5.55 -13.68
N PRO A 32 -5.99 6.29 -13.19
CA PRO A 32 -4.68 6.34 -13.83
C PRO A 32 -3.92 5.01 -13.75
N VAL A 33 -4.32 4.11 -12.85
CA VAL A 33 -3.70 2.81 -12.62
C VAL A 33 -4.79 1.77 -12.36
N SER A 34 -4.58 0.53 -12.81
CA SER A 34 -5.46 -0.60 -12.47
C SER A 34 -5.19 -1.07 -11.05
N LEU A 35 -6.25 -1.19 -10.24
CA LEU A 35 -6.17 -1.71 -8.87
C LEU A 35 -6.36 -3.24 -8.80
N LYS A 36 -6.78 -3.87 -9.91
CA LYS A 36 -7.07 -5.29 -9.98
C LYS A 36 -5.80 -6.11 -9.76
N ASN A 37 -5.87 -7.07 -8.83
CA ASN A 37 -4.78 -7.99 -8.48
C ASN A 37 -3.51 -7.30 -7.97
N LYS A 38 -3.62 -6.06 -7.46
CA LYS A 38 -2.48 -5.33 -6.87
C LYS A 38 -2.42 -5.51 -5.36
N ILE A 39 -1.20 -5.46 -4.83
CA ILE A 39 -0.92 -5.33 -3.40
C ILE A 39 -0.53 -3.89 -3.14
N VAL A 40 -1.20 -3.25 -2.19
CA VAL A 40 -0.97 -1.83 -1.88
C VAL A 40 -0.02 -1.69 -0.71
N PHE A 41 1.14 -1.09 -0.94
CA PHE A 41 2.09 -0.75 0.13
C PHE A 41 1.89 0.69 0.59
N TYR A 42 1.51 0.83 1.86
CA TYR A 42 1.36 2.10 2.52
C TYR A 42 2.71 2.69 2.89
N ALA A 43 3.33 3.36 1.93
CA ALA A 43 4.63 4.01 2.10
C ALA A 43 4.72 5.32 1.32
N GLY A 44 5.78 6.06 1.58
CA GLY A 44 6.20 7.21 0.80
C GLY A 44 7.72 7.24 0.82
N PRO A 45 8.41 6.95 -0.30
CA PRO A 45 9.86 6.96 -0.33
C PRO A 45 10.41 8.38 -0.07
N SER A 46 11.59 8.46 0.52
CA SER A 46 12.35 9.71 0.57
C SER A 46 12.87 10.08 -0.83
N ARG A 47 13.48 11.27 -0.95
CA ARG A 47 14.24 11.64 -2.16
C ARG A 47 15.25 10.53 -2.48
N THR A 48 15.26 10.09 -3.74
CA THR A 48 16.22 9.10 -4.25
C THR A 48 17.60 9.75 -4.39
N PRO A 49 18.64 9.23 -3.71
CA PRO A 49 20.00 9.68 -3.92
C PRO A 49 20.52 9.33 -5.33
N PRO A 50 21.52 10.05 -5.87
CA PRO A 50 22.15 9.68 -7.13
C PRO A 50 22.65 8.23 -7.11
N ASN A 51 22.42 7.49 -8.20
CA ASN A 51 22.81 6.08 -8.37
C ASN A 51 22.10 5.07 -7.47
N PHE A 52 20.99 5.44 -6.82
CA PHE A 52 20.12 4.51 -6.10
C PHE A 52 18.81 4.30 -6.86
N VAL A 53 18.24 3.11 -6.75
CA VAL A 53 16.92 2.78 -7.32
C VAL A 53 15.83 3.64 -6.67
N ILE A 54 15.86 3.75 -5.35
CA ILE A 54 14.84 4.47 -4.57
C ILE A 54 15.46 5.04 -3.29
N GLY A 55 14.88 6.13 -2.78
CA GLY A 55 15.16 6.61 -1.43
C GLY A 55 14.73 5.62 -0.34
N SER A 56 15.02 5.94 0.92
CA SER A 56 14.54 5.15 2.04
C SER A 56 13.02 5.01 1.99
N ILE A 57 12.52 3.77 2.09
CA ILE A 57 11.09 3.48 2.00
C ILE A 57 10.68 2.55 3.15
N GLY A 58 9.81 3.04 4.02
CA GLY A 58 9.29 2.29 5.16
C GLY A 58 7.77 2.36 5.24
N PRO A 59 7.13 1.42 5.97
CA PRO A 59 5.69 1.44 6.14
C PRO A 59 5.24 2.66 6.94
N THR A 60 4.05 3.15 6.64
CA THR A 60 3.37 4.16 7.45
C THR A 60 2.16 3.57 8.20
N THR A 61 1.64 4.34 9.16
CA THR A 61 0.54 3.91 10.03
C THR A 61 -0.70 3.57 9.22
N SER A 62 -1.03 2.28 9.22
CA SER A 62 -2.09 1.66 8.45
C SER A 62 -3.48 2.24 8.74
N ALA A 63 -3.81 2.50 10.00
CA ALA A 63 -5.14 2.99 10.42
C ALA A 63 -5.60 4.26 9.67
N ARG A 64 -4.67 5.08 9.16
CA ARG A 64 -4.98 6.29 8.39
C ARG A 64 -5.66 6.01 7.05
N MET A 65 -5.45 4.81 6.50
CA MET A 65 -6.00 4.36 5.21
C MET A 65 -7.28 3.52 5.34
N ASP A 66 -7.72 3.20 6.55
CA ASP A 66 -8.88 2.30 6.77
C ASP A 66 -10.16 2.83 6.13
N LYS A 67 -10.34 4.15 6.11
CA LYS A 67 -11.47 4.83 5.46
C LYS A 67 -11.54 4.62 3.93
N TYR A 68 -10.44 4.23 3.30
CA TYR A 68 -10.34 3.99 1.85
C TYR A 68 -10.38 2.49 1.51
N LEU A 69 -10.34 1.62 2.50
CA LEU A 69 -10.12 0.19 2.30
C LEU A 69 -11.23 -0.50 1.51
N ASP A 70 -12.49 -0.12 1.75
CA ASP A 70 -13.65 -0.67 1.03
C ASP A 70 -13.57 -0.37 -0.47
N PHE A 71 -13.16 0.85 -0.84
CA PHE A 71 -12.90 1.24 -2.22
C PHE A 71 -11.77 0.40 -2.84
N LEU A 72 -10.65 0.24 -2.15
CA LEU A 72 -9.53 -0.54 -2.65
C LEU A 72 -9.92 -2.01 -2.92
N TYR A 73 -10.56 -2.66 -1.94
CA TYR A 73 -10.95 -4.06 -2.07
C TYR A 73 -12.04 -4.29 -3.10
N SER A 74 -13.04 -3.41 -3.18
CA SER A 74 -14.09 -3.48 -4.21
C SER A 74 -13.54 -3.26 -5.62
N ASN A 75 -12.42 -2.55 -5.77
CA ASN A 75 -11.72 -2.35 -7.05
C ASN A 75 -10.61 -3.37 -7.31
N GLY A 76 -10.55 -4.46 -6.55
CA GLY A 76 -9.72 -5.62 -6.86
C GLY A 76 -8.34 -5.66 -6.22
N VAL A 77 -8.02 -4.75 -5.29
CA VAL A 77 -6.83 -4.89 -4.44
C VAL A 77 -6.93 -6.18 -3.64
N ILE A 78 -5.87 -6.99 -3.69
CA ILE A 78 -5.86 -8.32 -3.07
C ILE A 78 -5.23 -8.34 -1.67
N ALA A 79 -4.33 -7.40 -1.38
CA ALA A 79 -3.73 -7.26 -0.06
C ALA A 79 -3.23 -5.83 0.19
N THR A 80 -2.98 -5.53 1.45
CA THR A 80 -2.40 -4.26 1.89
C THR A 80 -1.21 -4.51 2.81
N VAL A 81 -0.20 -3.64 2.74
CA VAL A 81 1.03 -3.74 3.55
C VAL A 81 1.25 -2.41 4.28
N GLY A 82 1.55 -2.44 5.57
CA GLY A 82 1.84 -1.23 6.34
C GLY A 82 2.38 -1.50 7.73
N LYS A 83 2.07 -0.62 8.69
CA LYS A 83 2.42 -0.82 10.11
C LYS A 83 1.28 -0.48 11.07
N GLY A 84 1.31 -1.14 12.22
CA GLY A 84 0.39 -0.89 13.32
C GLY A 84 -0.97 -1.58 13.18
N PRO A 85 -1.80 -1.49 14.23
CA PRO A 85 -3.12 -2.10 14.24
C PRO A 85 -4.09 -1.43 13.25
N ARG A 86 -5.16 -2.15 12.92
CA ARG A 86 -6.26 -1.71 12.06
C ARG A 86 -7.51 -1.45 12.91
N THR A 87 -8.40 -0.60 12.43
CA THR A 87 -9.71 -0.37 13.05
C THR A 87 -10.60 -1.61 12.94
N LYS A 88 -11.63 -1.72 13.80
CA LYS A 88 -12.63 -2.79 13.73
C LYS A 88 -13.27 -2.89 12.34
N LYS A 89 -13.66 -1.74 11.76
CA LYS A 89 -14.21 -1.66 10.40
C LYS A 89 -13.25 -2.23 9.35
N ALA A 90 -11.96 -1.92 9.42
CA ALA A 90 -10.99 -2.47 8.48
C ALA A 90 -10.82 -3.99 8.62
N ILE A 91 -10.91 -4.53 9.83
CA ILE A 91 -10.88 -5.98 10.08
C ILE A 91 -12.12 -6.64 9.46
N GLU A 92 -13.30 -6.07 9.68
CA GLU A 92 -14.55 -6.56 9.10
C GLU A 92 -14.53 -6.54 7.57
N LEU A 93 -14.06 -5.45 6.96
CA LEU A 93 -13.89 -5.36 5.51
C LEU A 93 -12.90 -6.40 4.99
N THR A 94 -11.77 -6.58 5.67
CA THR A 94 -10.77 -7.59 5.28
C THR A 94 -11.36 -9.00 5.29
N LYS A 95 -12.20 -9.33 6.29
CA LYS A 95 -12.97 -10.60 6.32
C LYS A 95 -14.02 -10.67 5.20
N LYS A 96 -14.83 -9.62 5.02
CA LYS A 96 -15.88 -9.53 3.98
C LYS A 96 -15.33 -9.81 2.59
N TYR A 97 -14.20 -9.19 2.23
CA TYR A 97 -13.58 -9.32 0.91
C TYR A 97 -12.58 -10.49 0.82
N LYS A 98 -12.37 -11.24 1.91
CA LYS A 98 -11.39 -12.34 2.02
C LYS A 98 -9.98 -11.93 1.55
N LYS A 99 -9.51 -10.78 2.04
CA LYS A 99 -8.19 -10.21 1.70
C LYS A 99 -7.23 -10.33 2.86
N THR A 100 -5.96 -10.01 2.61
CA THR A 100 -4.90 -10.10 3.62
C THR A 100 -4.29 -8.74 3.93
N TYR A 101 -4.01 -8.48 5.19
CA TYR A 101 -3.21 -7.35 5.66
C TYR A 101 -1.87 -7.87 6.17
N PHE A 102 -0.79 -7.36 5.58
CA PHE A 102 0.58 -7.66 5.99
C PHE A 102 1.19 -6.50 6.75
N ILE A 103 2.05 -6.83 7.70
CA ILE A 103 2.86 -5.87 8.44
C ILE A 103 4.32 -6.09 8.05
N THR A 104 5.04 -5.01 7.79
CA THR A 104 6.49 -5.04 7.55
C THR A 104 7.24 -4.25 8.62
N LEU A 105 8.57 -4.38 8.64
CA LEU A 105 9.47 -3.79 9.63
C LEU A 105 9.31 -2.25 9.66
N SER A 106 9.03 -1.72 10.85
CA SER A 106 9.00 -0.28 11.10
C SER A 106 10.37 0.19 11.60
N GLY A 107 10.80 1.39 11.21
CA GLY A 107 12.09 1.97 11.63
C GLY A 107 13.31 1.52 10.83
N ALA A 108 13.15 0.58 9.88
CA ALA A 108 14.22 0.03 9.06
C ALA A 108 14.12 0.47 7.57
N ALA A 109 13.71 1.71 7.30
CA ALA A 109 13.40 2.18 5.93
C ALA A 109 14.62 2.12 4.97
N ALA A 110 15.82 2.39 5.47
CA ALA A 110 17.06 2.28 4.69
C ALA A 110 17.46 0.82 4.39
N LEU A 111 17.03 -0.13 5.24
CA LEU A 111 17.22 -1.56 4.98
C LEU A 111 16.20 -2.04 3.94
N LEU A 112 14.93 -1.66 4.10
CA LEU A 112 13.87 -2.03 3.17
C LEU A 112 14.13 -1.51 1.75
N SER A 113 14.71 -0.31 1.58
CA SER A 113 15.07 0.20 0.25
C SER A 113 16.11 -0.65 -0.47
N LYS A 114 16.95 -1.41 0.24
CA LYS A 114 17.92 -2.34 -0.39
C LYS A 114 17.24 -3.56 -1.01
N MET A 115 15.99 -3.84 -0.64
CA MET A 115 15.20 -4.94 -1.20
C MET A 115 14.43 -4.52 -2.47
N ILE A 116 14.49 -3.24 -2.85
CA ILE A 116 13.83 -2.70 -4.03
C ILE A 116 14.83 -2.70 -5.19
N ILE A 117 14.48 -3.45 -6.23
CA ILE A 117 15.33 -3.59 -7.44
C ILE A 117 14.90 -2.66 -8.58
N ASP A 118 13.65 -2.17 -8.54
CA ASP A 118 13.09 -1.27 -9.55
C ASP A 118 12.02 -0.35 -8.95
N TYR A 119 11.84 0.85 -9.52
CA TYR A 119 10.90 1.86 -9.05
C TYR A 119 10.45 2.82 -10.16
N GLU A 120 9.13 2.89 -10.38
CA GLU A 120 8.48 3.76 -11.37
C GLU A 120 7.42 4.67 -10.70
N VAL A 121 7.18 5.85 -11.27
CA VAL A 121 6.24 6.88 -10.77
C VAL A 121 5.15 7.20 -11.79
#